data_AF-A0A2N1VYW2-F1
#
_entry.id   AF-A0A2N1VYW2-F1
#
_cell.length_a   1.000
_cell.length_b   1.000
_cell.length_c   1.000
_cell.angle_alpha   90.00
_cell.angle_beta   90.00
_cell.angle_gamma   90.00
#
_symmetry.space_group_name_H-M   'P 1'
#
loop_
_entity.id
_entity.type
_entity.pdbx_description
1 polymer ?
#
loop_
_entity_poly.entity_id
_entity_poly.type
_entity_poly.pdbx_seq_one_letter_code
_entity_poly.pdbx_strand_id
1 'polypeptide(L)'
;MKKILMKALVLVLLLSVNTELFAQIPVLNKRDLKIAEINSIASLDNENNMIVESAIFNLLIFKDRYPEWNFNNITEKLNQLSVEGNSIVIRYKAQLTSIYLTNPSMFDSLKITEKENPAKYFRQIAEKVENNLVATN
;
A
#
# COMPACT_ATOMS: atom_id res chain seq x y z
N MET A 1 25.97 17.25 -46.72
CA MET A 1 26.26 16.48 -45.49
C MET A 1 25.79 17.17 -44.20
N LYS A 2 26.28 18.37 -43.82
CA LYS A 2 25.89 19.04 -42.54
C LYS A 2 24.38 19.18 -42.31
N LYS A 3 23.60 19.51 -43.35
CA LYS A 3 22.12 19.64 -43.26
C LYS A 3 21.39 18.31 -43.00
N ILE A 4 21.96 17.17 -43.43
CA ILE A 4 21.37 15.84 -43.21
C ILE A 4 21.67 15.38 -41.78
N LEU A 5 22.90 15.60 -41.30
CA LEU A 5 23.29 15.33 -39.91
C LEU A 5 22.43 16.12 -38.92
N MET A 6 22.15 17.39 -39.21
CA MET A 6 21.34 18.26 -38.34
C MET A 6 19.87 17.81 -38.28
N LYS A 7 19.31 17.31 -39.38
CA LYS A 7 17.96 16.73 -39.40
C LYS A 7 17.89 15.40 -38.64
N ALA A 8 18.90 14.56 -38.75
CA ALA A 8 18.99 13.31 -38.01
C ALA A 8 19.11 13.56 -36.50
N LEU A 9 19.89 14.57 -36.08
CA LEU A 9 20.04 14.95 -34.68
C LEU A 9 18.72 15.44 -34.05
N VAL A 10 17.96 16.26 -34.78
CA VAL A 10 16.64 16.74 -34.34
C VAL A 10 15.64 15.58 -34.22
N LEU A 11 15.69 14.60 -35.13
CA LEU A 11 14.83 13.42 -35.08
C LEU A 11 15.13 12.53 -33.86
N VAL A 12 16.40 12.34 -33.51
CA VAL A 12 16.82 11.57 -32.33
C VAL A 12 16.40 12.28 -31.03
N LEU A 13 16.51 13.61 -30.98
CA LEU A 13 16.06 14.42 -29.85
C LEU A 13 14.53 14.37 -29.64
N LEU A 14 13.76 14.32 -30.73
CA LEU A 14 12.30 14.15 -30.67
C LEU A 14 11.90 12.73 -30.20
N LEU A 15 12.71 11.72 -30.50
CA LEU A 15 12.46 10.35 -30.07
C LEU A 15 12.82 10.11 -28.60
N SER A 16 13.77 10.87 -28.03
CA SER A 16 14.19 10.73 -26.63
C SER A 16 13.22 11.29 -25.59
N VAL A 17 12.19 12.04 -25.98
CA VAL A 17 11.24 12.65 -25.03
C VAL A 17 10.07 11.72 -24.65
N ASN A 18 9.96 10.54 -25.26
CA ASN A 18 8.77 9.70 -25.12
C ASN A 18 8.89 8.55 -24.09
N THR A 19 10.05 8.36 -23.46
CA THR A 19 10.27 7.22 -22.55
C THR A 19 9.66 7.42 -21.15
N GLU A 20 9.29 8.64 -20.77
CA GLU A 20 8.67 8.91 -19.45
C GLU A 20 7.14 8.81 -19.46
N LEU A 21 6.50 8.84 -20.63
CA LEU A 21 5.04 8.83 -20.77
C LEU A 21 4.38 7.47 -20.51
N PHE A 22 5.15 6.37 -20.50
CA PHE A 22 4.64 5.01 -20.36
C PHE A 22 4.79 4.40 -18.96
N ALA A 23 5.31 5.16 -17.98
CA ALA A 23 5.44 4.70 -16.60
C ALA A 23 4.27 5.14 -15.68
N GLN A 24 3.14 5.56 -16.25
CA GLN A 24 1.99 5.99 -15.45
C GLN A 24 1.28 4.78 -14.85
N ILE A 25 1.38 4.62 -13.52
CA ILE A 25 0.56 3.67 -12.77
C ILE A 25 -0.90 4.04 -13.02
N PRO A 26 -1.77 3.09 -13.41
CA PRO A 26 -3.18 3.41 -13.66
C PRO A 26 -3.82 3.97 -12.38
N VAL A 27 -4.22 5.24 -12.44
CA VAL A 27 -4.99 5.88 -11.37
C VAL A 27 -6.42 5.34 -11.48
N LEU A 28 -6.81 4.52 -10.52
CA LEU A 28 -8.17 3.99 -10.44
C LEU A 28 -9.16 5.12 -10.17
N ASN A 29 -10.34 5.04 -10.77
CA ASN A 29 -11.42 5.97 -10.46
C ASN A 29 -12.02 5.65 -9.08
N LYS A 30 -12.81 6.58 -8.52
CA LYS A 30 -13.45 6.41 -7.20
C LYS A 30 -14.34 5.16 -7.10
N ARG A 31 -14.98 4.73 -8.19
CA ARG A 31 -15.84 3.54 -8.21
C ARG A 31 -15.00 2.28 -8.02
N ASP A 32 -13.88 2.16 -8.72
CA ASP A 32 -13.00 1.00 -8.64
C ASP A 32 -12.34 0.91 -7.26
N LEU A 33 -11.94 2.04 -6.68
CA LEU A 33 -11.46 2.11 -5.30
C LEU A 33 -12.53 1.67 -4.29
N LYS A 34 -13.80 2.04 -4.52
CA LYS A 34 -14.89 1.58 -3.67
C LYS A 34 -15.14 0.08 -3.76
N ILE A 35 -15.02 -0.49 -4.96
CA ILE A 35 -15.11 -1.95 -5.16
C ILE A 35 -13.95 -2.65 -4.44
N ALA A 36 -12.73 -2.11 -4.53
CA ALA A 36 -11.59 -2.65 -3.81
C ALA A 36 -11.78 -2.62 -2.29
N GLU A 37 -12.37 -1.56 -1.74
CA GLU A 37 -12.74 -1.47 -0.31
C GLU A 37 -13.73 -2.58 0.08
N ILE A 38 -14.82 -2.73 -0.68
CA ILE A 38 -15.85 -3.77 -0.44
C ILE A 38 -15.23 -5.17 -0.46
N ASN A 39 -14.43 -5.46 -1.48
CA ASN A 39 -13.79 -6.77 -1.62
C ASN A 39 -12.75 -7.02 -0.50
N SER A 40 -12.06 -5.98 -0.04
CA SER A 40 -11.12 -6.09 1.07
C SER A 40 -11.86 -6.45 2.36
N ILE A 41 -12.97 -5.78 2.67
CA ILE A 41 -13.81 -6.09 3.84
C ILE A 41 -14.34 -7.54 3.75
N ALA A 42 -14.89 -7.93 2.60
CA ALA A 42 -15.36 -9.30 2.39
C ALA A 42 -14.24 -10.35 2.57
N SER A 43 -13.00 -10.02 2.19
CA SER A 43 -11.85 -10.90 2.39
C SER A 43 -11.40 -10.96 3.85
N LEU A 44 -11.55 -9.86 4.61
CA LEU A 44 -11.31 -9.82 6.06
C LEU A 44 -12.34 -10.63 6.86
N ASP A 45 -13.55 -10.81 6.32
CA ASP A 45 -14.62 -11.64 6.89
C ASP A 45 -14.52 -13.13 6.52
N ASN A 46 -13.49 -13.54 5.79
CA ASN A 46 -13.37 -14.91 5.33
C ASN A 46 -12.98 -15.87 6.47
N GLU A 47 -13.55 -17.06 6.48
CA GLU A 47 -13.22 -18.11 7.46
C GLU A 47 -11.79 -18.65 7.29
N ASN A 48 -11.22 -18.55 6.08
CA ASN A 48 -9.85 -18.99 5.80
C ASN A 48 -8.83 -17.93 6.24
N ASN A 49 -8.08 -18.24 7.28
CA ASN A 49 -7.03 -17.38 7.82
C ASN A 49 -6.02 -16.90 6.77
N MET A 50 -5.67 -17.71 5.76
CA MET A 50 -4.71 -17.30 4.71
C MET A 50 -5.29 -16.17 3.85
N ILE A 51 -6.61 -16.20 3.57
CA ILE A 51 -7.29 -15.15 2.83
C ILE A 51 -7.31 -13.87 3.66
N VAL A 52 -7.64 -13.96 4.95
CA VAL A 52 -7.63 -12.83 5.87
C VAL A 52 -6.24 -12.21 5.97
N GLU A 53 -5.20 -13.02 6.17
CA GLU A 53 -3.82 -12.52 6.26
C GLU A 53 -3.34 -11.86 4.97
N SER A 54 -3.70 -12.43 3.80
CA SER A 54 -3.43 -11.81 2.51
C SER A 54 -4.17 -10.49 2.35
N ALA A 55 -5.43 -10.41 2.79
CA ALA A 55 -6.22 -9.19 2.72
C ALA A 55 -5.60 -8.09 3.59
N ILE A 56 -5.18 -8.41 4.82
CA ILE A 56 -4.50 -7.48 5.72
C ILE A 56 -3.23 -6.91 5.06
N PHE A 57 -2.42 -7.75 4.42
CA PHE A 57 -1.23 -7.25 3.70
C PHE A 57 -1.59 -6.38 2.48
N ASN A 58 -2.61 -6.77 1.72
CA ASN A 58 -3.06 -6.00 0.56
C ASN A 58 -3.57 -4.59 0.95
N LEU A 59 -4.06 -4.41 2.17
CA LEU A 59 -4.46 -3.09 2.68
C LEU A 59 -3.27 -2.14 2.88
N LEU A 60 -2.09 -2.66 3.24
CA LEU A 60 -0.86 -1.85 3.27
C LEU A 60 -0.53 -1.33 1.87
N ILE A 61 -0.62 -2.20 0.86
CA ILE A 61 -0.40 -1.83 -0.56
C ILE A 61 -1.45 -0.82 -1.01
N PHE A 62 -2.71 -1.01 -0.61
CA PHE A 62 -3.81 -0.10 -0.95
C PHE A 62 -3.47 1.31 -0.43
N LYS A 63 -3.17 1.44 0.87
CA LYS A 63 -2.86 2.74 1.48
C LYS A 63 -1.60 3.40 0.89
N ASP A 64 -0.55 2.63 0.65
CA ASP A 64 0.69 3.11 0.01
C ASP A 64 0.40 3.70 -1.38
N ARG A 65 -0.46 3.04 -2.17
CA ARG A 65 -0.82 3.48 -3.53
C ARG A 65 -1.86 4.60 -3.57
N TYR A 66 -2.81 4.61 -2.64
CA TYR A 66 -3.93 5.54 -2.61
C TYR A 66 -4.04 6.20 -1.23
N PRO A 67 -3.06 7.03 -0.81
CA PRO A 67 -2.99 7.56 0.55
C PRO A 67 -4.17 8.44 0.93
N GLU A 68 -4.79 9.11 -0.06
CA GLU A 68 -5.94 10.01 0.09
C GLU A 68 -7.29 9.28 0.20
N TRP A 69 -7.33 7.96 0.01
CA TRP A 69 -8.58 7.21 0.14
C TRP A 69 -9.04 7.19 1.60
N ASN A 70 -10.36 7.18 1.82
CA ASN A 70 -10.93 7.08 3.16
C ASN A 70 -10.96 5.61 3.61
N PHE A 71 -10.15 5.27 4.60
CA PHE A 71 -10.03 3.92 5.13
C PHE A 71 -10.89 3.64 6.37
N ASN A 72 -11.78 4.55 6.80
CA ASN A 72 -12.50 4.43 8.07
C ASN A 72 -13.18 3.07 8.27
N ASN A 73 -13.95 2.59 7.28
CA ASN A 73 -14.65 1.29 7.38
C ASN A 73 -13.67 0.11 7.46
N ILE A 74 -12.55 0.19 6.74
CA ILE A 74 -11.49 -0.83 6.79
C ILE A 74 -10.82 -0.83 8.16
N THR A 75 -10.50 0.36 8.68
CA THR A 75 -9.88 0.53 10.01
C THR A 75 -10.79 0.01 11.11
N GLU A 76 -12.09 0.29 11.06
CA GLU A 76 -13.07 -0.25 11.99
C GLU A 76 -13.06 -1.78 11.97
N LYS A 77 -13.05 -2.38 10.77
CA LYS A 77 -12.97 -3.83 10.62
C LYS A 77 -11.67 -4.43 11.15
N LEU A 78 -10.53 -3.77 10.90
CA LEU A 78 -9.24 -4.19 11.42
C LEU A 78 -9.16 -4.10 12.94
N ASN A 79 -9.78 -3.08 13.55
CA ASN A 79 -9.87 -2.96 15.01
C ASN A 79 -10.73 -4.08 15.62
N GLN A 80 -11.82 -4.47 14.95
CA GLN A 80 -12.58 -5.65 15.38
C GLN A 80 -11.70 -6.91 15.31
N LEU A 81 -11.03 -7.13 14.17
CA LEU A 81 -10.14 -8.28 13.98
C LEU A 81 -8.93 -8.30 14.91
N SER A 82 -8.46 -7.15 15.40
CA SER A 82 -7.35 -7.09 16.36
C SER A 82 -7.74 -7.62 17.74
N VAL A 83 -9.03 -7.63 18.07
CA VAL A 83 -9.58 -8.17 19.32
C VAL A 83 -10.11 -9.59 19.12
N GLU A 84 -10.92 -9.80 18.07
CA GLU A 84 -11.73 -11.00 17.88
C GLU A 84 -11.13 -12.00 16.89
N GLY A 85 -10.03 -11.65 16.22
CA GLY A 85 -9.44 -12.48 15.17
C GLY A 85 -9.10 -13.90 15.63
N ASN A 86 -9.33 -14.88 14.74
CA ASN A 86 -9.21 -16.32 15.02
C ASN A 86 -7.79 -16.80 15.39
N SER A 87 -6.75 -15.99 15.14
CA SER A 87 -5.37 -16.31 15.49
C SER A 87 -4.63 -15.10 16.07
N ILE A 88 -3.62 -15.36 16.90
CA ILE A 88 -2.73 -14.31 17.43
C ILE A 88 -2.08 -13.53 16.27
N VAL A 89 -1.72 -14.23 15.19
CA VAL A 89 -1.09 -13.63 14.00
C VAL A 89 -2.05 -12.65 13.32
N ILE A 90 -3.32 -13.02 13.12
CA ILE A 90 -4.34 -12.13 12.54
C ILE A 90 -4.55 -10.92 13.43
N ARG A 91 -4.74 -11.14 14.74
CA ARG A 91 -4.97 -10.05 15.70
C ARG A 91 -3.84 -9.02 15.68
N TYR A 92 -2.60 -9.50 15.72
CA TYR A 92 -1.42 -8.66 15.70
C TYR A 92 -1.25 -7.90 14.38
N LYS A 93 -1.34 -8.58 13.23
CA LYS A 93 -1.23 -7.94 11.91
C LYS A 93 -2.36 -6.93 11.67
N ALA A 94 -3.57 -7.23 12.14
CA ALA A 94 -4.71 -6.31 12.04
C ALA A 94 -4.46 -5.04 12.85
N GLN A 95 -3.95 -5.16 14.08
CA GLN A 95 -3.57 -4.02 14.92
C GLN A 95 -2.52 -3.13 14.23
N LEU A 96 -1.42 -3.73 13.76
CA LEU A 96 -0.36 -2.99 13.08
C LEU A 96 -0.86 -2.29 11.81
N THR A 97 -1.71 -2.96 11.05
CA THR A 97 -2.31 -2.40 9.83
C THR A 97 -3.22 -1.23 10.18
N SER A 98 -4.07 -1.35 11.19
CA SER A 98 -4.93 -0.26 11.65
C SER A 98 -4.13 0.98 12.03
N ILE A 99 -3.03 0.80 12.77
CA ILE A 99 -2.11 1.89 13.14
C ILE A 99 -1.49 2.52 11.89
N TYR A 100 -1.03 1.72 10.94
CA TYR A 100 -0.45 2.20 9.68
C TYR A 100 -1.45 3.03 8.85
N LEU A 101 -2.70 2.57 8.73
CA LEU A 101 -3.74 3.26 7.97
C LEU A 101 -4.13 4.61 8.59
N THR A 102 -4.11 4.69 9.93
CA THR A 102 -4.57 5.85 10.70
C THR A 102 -3.48 6.89 10.99
N ASN A 103 -2.21 6.47 11.00
CA ASN A 103 -1.07 7.34 11.33
C ASN A 103 -0.03 7.37 10.20
N PRO A 104 -0.39 7.78 8.97
CA PRO A 104 0.50 7.67 7.81
C PRO A 104 1.84 8.39 7.99
N SER A 105 1.85 9.55 8.66
CA SER A 105 3.05 10.35 8.93
C SER A 105 4.13 9.62 9.74
N MET A 106 3.75 8.66 10.59
CA MET A 106 4.71 7.82 11.32
C MET A 106 5.53 6.92 10.37
N PHE A 107 5.00 6.68 9.18
CA PHE A 107 5.50 5.71 8.22
C PHE A 107 5.91 6.33 6.87
N ASP A 108 6.15 7.65 6.79
CA ASP A 108 6.49 8.34 5.53
C ASP A 108 7.71 7.75 4.79
N SER A 109 8.62 7.09 5.51
CA SER A 109 9.80 6.42 4.95
C SER A 109 9.54 4.99 4.46
N LEU A 110 8.37 4.42 4.74
CA LEU A 110 8.00 3.05 4.41
C LEU A 110 7.33 3.01 3.05
N LYS A 111 7.95 2.31 2.09
CA LYS A 111 7.37 2.05 0.76
C LYS A 111 7.11 0.57 0.57
N ILE A 112 5.90 0.21 0.16
CA ILE A 112 5.51 -1.19 -0.03
C ILE A 112 5.84 -1.65 -1.46
N THR A 113 7.08 -2.10 -1.68
CA THR A 113 7.61 -2.44 -3.02
C THR A 113 7.72 -3.94 -3.31
N GLU A 114 8.00 -4.78 -2.31
CA GLU A 114 8.29 -6.21 -2.44
C GLU A 114 7.12 -7.07 -1.97
N LYS A 115 6.20 -7.43 -2.86
CA LYS A 115 5.01 -8.21 -2.49
C LYS A 115 5.31 -9.62 -1.96
N GLU A 116 6.51 -10.14 -2.21
CA GLU A 116 6.93 -11.51 -1.88
C GLU A 116 7.34 -11.68 -0.42
N ASN A 117 7.57 -10.59 0.33
CA ASN A 117 7.95 -10.66 1.74
C ASN A 117 7.06 -9.80 2.66
N PRO A 118 5.78 -10.18 2.86
CA PRO A 118 4.87 -9.46 3.76
C PRO A 118 5.42 -9.31 5.19
N ALA A 119 6.13 -10.30 5.69
CA ALA A 119 6.65 -10.33 7.06
C ALA A 119 7.65 -9.19 7.35
N LYS A 120 8.45 -8.81 6.35
CA LYS A 120 9.38 -7.67 6.44
C LYS A 120 8.65 -6.37 6.77
N TYR A 121 7.52 -6.12 6.11
CA TYR A 121 6.75 -4.88 6.32
C TYR A 121 6.10 -4.82 7.69
N PHE A 122 5.49 -5.91 8.14
CA PHE A 122 4.93 -5.96 9.50
C PHE A 122 6.01 -5.75 10.57
N ARG A 123 7.23 -6.28 10.36
CA ARG A 123 8.36 -6.02 11.27
C ARG A 123 8.74 -4.54 11.29
N GLN A 124 8.88 -3.91 10.12
CA GLN A 124 9.23 -2.48 10.04
C GLN A 124 8.15 -1.58 10.65
N ILE A 125 6.87 -1.95 10.51
CA ILE A 125 5.75 -1.24 11.15
C ILE A 125 5.86 -1.41 12.67
N ALA A 126 6.07 -2.63 13.17
CA ALA A 126 6.22 -2.90 14.59
C ALA A 126 7.39 -2.12 15.21
N GLU A 127 8.57 -2.16 14.59
CA GLU A 127 9.76 -1.41 15.04
C GLU A 127 9.48 0.10 15.14
N LYS A 128 8.76 0.67 14.16
CA LYS A 128 8.37 2.08 14.20
C LYS A 128 7.38 2.36 15.33
N VAL A 129 6.39 1.51 15.55
CA VAL A 129 5.42 1.67 16.65
C VAL A 129 6.14 1.63 18.00
N GLU A 130 7.02 0.64 18.21
CA GLU A 130 7.80 0.50 19.45
C GLU A 130 8.69 1.71 19.71
N ASN A 131 9.45 2.17 18.69
CA ASN A 131 10.33 3.33 18.83
C ASN A 131 9.56 4.62 19.18
N ASN A 132 8.36 4.81 18.63
CA ASN A 132 7.54 5.98 18.95
C ASN A 132 6.98 5.91 20.38
N LEU A 133 6.58 4.73 20.85
CA LEU A 133 6.13 4.54 22.24
C LEU A 133 7.25 4.81 23.25
N VAL A 134 8.48 4.40 22.93
CA VAL A 134 9.66 4.64 23.78
C VAL A 134 10.06 6.11 23.80
N ALA A 135 9.94 6.84 22.69
CA ALA A 135 10.28 8.27 22.62
C ALA A 135 9.28 9.20 23.36
N THR A 136 8.07 8.72 23.66
CA THR A 136 7.05 9.46 24.40
C THR A 136 7.05 9.22 25.92
N ASN A 137 7.90 8.31 26.43
CA ASN A 137 8.08 8.04 27.86
C ASN A 137 9.40 8.63 28.37
#